data_AF-A0A1G7K8M5-F1
#
_entry.id   AF-A0A1G7K8M5-F1
#
_cell.length_a   1.000
_cell.length_b   1.000
_cell.length_c   1.000
_cell.angle_alpha   90.00
_cell.angle_beta   90.00
_cell.angle_gamma   90.00
#
_symmetry.space_group_name_H-M   'P 1'
#
loop_
_entity.id
_entity.type
_entity.pdbx_description
1 polymer ?
#
loop_
_entity_poly.entity_id
_entity_poly.type
_entity_poly.pdbx_seq_one_letter_code
_entity_poly.pdbx_strand_id
1 'polypeptide(L)'
;MQTQEEQLYTTNRPHPKVWIASTAAILLLLSLPSILPPDGQTHSGQFLGRFHVGLIHLPIGLLFLVPVFDLAAKKRPALQQAASITLNIAAVTGFLSALLGIVLAHAGAFSADQVRTHLWTGIVLAVAAIVLTMLRTFLPQRALLSIPLALLTLWTAHTGGKIVYGDDWLTEFAPHLAPSRSYPAVDPEGVYAKQVQPILNANCVKCHGSTERKGNLRLDSYAHLLDGGSSGDIVSAGHPERSILLHRITLPPNDPKLMPKKGEPLTTAEIETLRAWITAGASPSATPTTQP
;
A
#
# COMPACT_ATOMS: atom_id res chain seq x y z
N MET A 1 52.96 -3.75 -23.09
CA MET A 1 51.63 -4.31 -23.44
C MET A 1 50.78 -4.21 -22.19
N GLN A 2 49.84 -3.27 -22.15
CA GLN A 2 48.84 -3.27 -21.07
C GLN A 2 47.98 -4.54 -21.22
N THR A 3 47.67 -5.20 -20.10
CA THR A 3 46.86 -6.42 -20.12
C THR A 3 45.44 -6.07 -20.60
N GLN A 4 44.72 -7.02 -21.22
CA GLN A 4 43.33 -6.81 -21.63
C GLN A 4 42.43 -6.36 -20.47
N GLU A 5 42.77 -6.73 -19.23
CA GLU A 5 42.10 -6.24 -18.01
C GLU A 5 42.33 -4.74 -17.75
N GLU A 6 43.53 -4.21 -18.01
CA GLU A 6 43.86 -2.78 -17.85
C GLU A 6 43.16 -1.90 -18.90
N GLN A 7 43.00 -2.42 -20.12
CA GLN A 7 42.27 -1.73 -21.19
C GLN A 7 40.75 -1.72 -20.97
N LEU A 8 40.18 -2.77 -20.36
CA LEU A 8 38.77 -2.77 -19.95
C LEU A 8 38.50 -1.80 -18.79
N TYR A 9 39.49 -1.60 -17.90
CA TYR A 9 39.35 -0.74 -16.72
C TYR A 9 39.43 0.76 -17.05
N THR A 10 40.24 1.15 -18.04
CA THR A 10 40.44 2.55 -18.43
C THR A 10 39.34 3.10 -19.35
N THR A 11 38.68 2.24 -20.11
CA THR A 11 37.66 2.64 -21.10
C THR A 11 36.25 2.80 -20.55
N ASN A 12 36.00 2.39 -19.29
CA ASN A 12 34.65 2.31 -18.73
C ASN A 12 34.41 3.26 -17.54
N ARG A 13 35.16 4.37 -17.45
CA ARG A 13 34.83 5.42 -16.47
C ARG A 13 33.54 6.13 -16.90
N PRO A 14 32.49 6.12 -16.07
CA PRO A 14 31.24 6.78 -16.38
C PRO A 14 31.44 8.28 -16.59
N HIS A 15 30.74 8.84 -17.59
CA HIS A 15 30.83 10.27 -17.89
C HIS A 15 30.40 11.11 -16.67
N PRO A 16 31.11 12.21 -16.34
CA PRO A 16 30.77 13.11 -15.22
C PRO A 16 29.30 13.55 -15.14
N LYS A 17 28.61 13.67 -16.28
CA LYS A 17 27.18 14.04 -16.34
C LYS A 17 26.28 13.00 -15.68
N VAL A 18 26.60 11.71 -15.81
CA VAL A 18 25.83 10.63 -15.18
C VAL A 18 25.93 10.71 -13.66
N TRP A 19 27.12 11.04 -13.15
CA TRP A 19 27.35 11.20 -11.72
C TRP A 19 26.60 12.38 -11.13
N ILE A 20 26.67 13.52 -11.81
CA ILE A 20 25.93 14.73 -11.41
C ILE A 20 24.43 14.44 -11.39
N ALA A 21 23.90 13.77 -12.41
CA ALA A 21 22.49 13.40 -12.50
C ALA A 21 22.06 12.45 -11.38
N SER A 22 22.83 11.40 -11.10
CA SER A 22 22.54 10.45 -10.01
C SER A 22 22.56 11.12 -8.64
N THR A 23 23.55 11.98 -8.38
CA THR A 23 23.62 12.73 -7.12
C THR A 23 22.43 13.68 -6.98
N ALA A 24 22.06 14.40 -8.05
CA ALA A 24 20.89 15.26 -8.04
C ALA A 24 19.58 14.48 -7.79
N ALA A 25 19.43 13.30 -8.40
CA ALA A 25 18.29 12.42 -8.17
C ALA A 25 18.18 11.96 -6.71
N ILE A 26 19.30 11.59 -6.08
CA ILE A 26 19.35 11.21 -4.66
C ILE A 26 18.94 12.40 -3.77
N LEU A 27 19.53 13.57 -4.00
CA LEU A 27 19.21 14.78 -3.22
C LEU A 27 17.73 15.18 -3.36
N LEU A 28 17.16 15.02 -4.56
CA LEU A 28 15.74 15.25 -4.79
C LEU A 28 14.89 14.29 -3.95
N LEU A 29 15.14 12.97 -4.00
CA LEU A 29 14.37 11.99 -3.23
C LEU A 29 14.45 12.24 -1.71
N LEU A 30 15.61 12.64 -1.20
CA LEU A 30 15.82 12.85 0.24
C LEU A 30 15.20 14.16 0.74
N SER A 31 15.12 15.19 -0.09
CA SER A 31 14.59 16.51 0.29
C SER A 31 13.08 16.62 0.10
N LEU A 32 12.51 15.93 -0.89
CA LEU A 32 11.11 16.09 -1.27
C LEU A 32 10.08 15.76 -0.16
N PRO A 33 10.27 14.75 0.71
CA PRO A 33 9.34 14.47 1.81
C PRO A 33 9.22 15.60 2.85
N SER A 34 10.23 16.47 2.95
CA SER A 34 10.21 17.65 3.82
C SER A 34 9.42 18.80 3.20
N ILE A 35 9.37 18.85 1.86
CA ILE A 35 8.63 19.87 1.08
C ILE A 35 7.16 19.46 0.95
N LEU A 36 6.91 18.17 0.72
CA LEU A 36 5.60 17.56 0.53
C LEU A 36 5.34 16.50 1.62
N PRO A 37 5.08 16.92 2.87
CA PRO A 37 4.81 15.98 3.94
C PRO A 37 3.46 15.28 3.72
N PRO A 38 3.32 13.98 4.06
CA PRO A 38 2.02 13.32 4.17
C PRO A 38 1.09 14.14 5.07
N ASP A 39 0.05 14.77 4.51
CA ASP A 39 -0.86 15.66 5.25
C ASP A 39 -2.29 15.10 5.35
N GLY A 40 -2.57 13.98 4.69
CA GLY A 40 -3.86 13.30 4.76
C GLY A 40 -4.97 13.96 3.93
N GLN A 41 -4.68 15.06 3.23
CA GLN A 41 -5.69 15.83 2.49
C GLN A 41 -5.76 15.42 1.02
N THR A 42 -6.92 15.67 0.40
CA THR A 42 -7.13 15.38 -1.01
C THR A 42 -6.56 16.49 -1.89
N HIS A 43 -5.46 16.21 -2.59
CA HIS A 43 -4.83 17.14 -3.53
C HIS A 43 -5.01 16.69 -4.98
N SER A 44 -4.88 17.63 -5.94
CA SER A 44 -4.92 17.33 -7.38
C SER A 44 -3.85 16.32 -7.83
N GLY A 45 -2.74 16.24 -7.09
CA GLY A 45 -1.65 15.28 -7.29
C GLY A 45 -2.04 13.80 -7.11
N GLN A 46 -3.19 13.48 -6.50
CA GLN A 46 -3.64 12.09 -6.31
C GLN A 46 -3.73 11.31 -7.63
N PHE A 47 -4.19 11.95 -8.71
CA PHE A 47 -4.30 11.28 -10.02
C PHE A 47 -2.94 10.77 -10.49
N LEU A 48 -1.92 11.63 -10.40
CA LEU A 48 -0.56 11.29 -10.80
C LEU A 48 0.08 10.28 -9.84
N GLY A 49 -0.11 10.45 -8.53
CA GLY A 49 0.44 9.56 -7.52
C GLY A 49 -0.02 8.10 -7.66
N ARG A 50 -1.25 7.85 -8.15
CA ARG A 50 -1.78 6.49 -8.36
C ARG A 50 -0.98 5.65 -9.35
N PHE A 51 -0.24 6.29 -10.28
CA PHE A 51 0.66 5.56 -11.17
C PHE A 51 1.83 4.91 -10.45
N HIS A 52 2.10 5.26 -9.18
CA HIS A 52 3.04 4.55 -8.32
C HIS A 52 2.76 3.04 -8.32
N VAL A 53 1.52 2.63 -8.02
CA VAL A 53 1.14 1.20 -7.95
C VAL A 53 1.26 0.51 -9.31
N GLY A 54 1.00 1.22 -10.40
CA GLY A 54 1.23 0.68 -11.75
C GLY A 54 2.71 0.49 -12.07
N LEU A 55 3.57 1.42 -11.64
CA LEU A 55 4.98 1.43 -11.98
C LEU A 55 5.83 0.52 -11.09
N ILE A 56 5.47 0.28 -9.82
CA ILE A 56 6.28 -0.50 -8.86
C ILE A 56 6.63 -1.93 -9.31
N HIS A 57 5.76 -2.59 -10.09
CA HIS A 57 5.98 -3.99 -10.47
C HIS A 57 7.26 -4.19 -11.30
N LEU A 58 7.60 -3.19 -12.12
CA LEU A 58 8.78 -3.23 -12.98
C LEU A 58 10.11 -3.22 -12.19
N PRO A 59 10.42 -2.21 -11.35
CA PRO A 59 11.65 -2.21 -10.56
C PRO A 59 11.70 -3.39 -9.58
N ILE A 60 10.59 -3.81 -8.98
CA ILE A 60 10.59 -4.97 -8.06
C ILE A 60 11.08 -6.23 -8.78
N GLY A 61 10.50 -6.57 -9.94
CA GLY A 61 10.90 -7.75 -10.70
C GLY A 61 12.37 -7.68 -11.16
N LEU A 62 12.80 -6.50 -11.64
CA LEU A 62 14.17 -6.30 -12.09
C LEU A 62 15.17 -6.42 -10.92
N LEU A 63 14.87 -5.87 -9.74
CA LEU A 63 15.75 -5.94 -8.56
C LEU A 63 15.94 -7.37 -8.05
N PHE A 64 14.95 -8.25 -8.18
CA PHE A 64 15.13 -9.68 -7.91
C PHE A 64 15.91 -10.42 -9.00
N LEU A 65 15.88 -9.93 -10.24
CA LEU A 65 16.61 -10.54 -11.35
C LEU A 65 18.12 -10.21 -11.32
N VAL A 66 18.50 -9.03 -10.80
CA VAL A 66 19.92 -8.62 -10.68
C VAL A 66 20.80 -9.65 -9.95
N PRO A 67 20.49 -10.12 -8.72
CA PRO A 67 21.31 -11.14 -8.05
C PRO A 67 21.34 -12.48 -8.80
N VAL A 68 20.28 -12.82 -9.53
CA VAL A 68 20.25 -14.04 -10.37
C VAL A 68 21.27 -13.92 -11.50
N PHE A 69 21.29 -12.80 -12.22
CA PHE A 69 22.29 -12.56 -13.27
C PHE A 69 23.71 -12.49 -12.71
N ASP A 70 23.91 -11.83 -11.57
CA ASP A 70 25.20 -11.76 -10.88
C ASP A 70 25.74 -13.14 -10.50
N LEU A 71 24.90 -14.02 -9.95
CA LEU A 71 25.29 -15.39 -9.59
C LEU A 71 25.57 -16.23 -10.84
N ALA A 72 24.74 -16.11 -11.88
CA ALA A 72 24.92 -16.82 -13.13
C ALA A 72 26.17 -16.33 -13.90
N ALA A 73 26.55 -15.05 -13.75
CA ALA A 73 27.73 -14.46 -14.37
C ALA A 73 29.04 -15.13 -13.93
N LYS A 74 29.08 -15.77 -12.74
CA LYS A 74 30.22 -16.59 -12.29
C LYS A 74 30.57 -17.72 -13.26
N LYS A 75 29.56 -18.29 -13.93
CA LYS A 75 29.73 -19.37 -14.91
C LYS A 75 29.60 -18.87 -16.36
N ARG A 76 28.87 -17.77 -16.57
CA ARG A 76 28.60 -17.18 -17.89
C ARG A 76 28.89 -15.68 -17.86
N PRO A 77 30.15 -15.23 -18.03
CA PRO A 77 30.54 -13.82 -17.88
C PRO A 77 29.72 -12.83 -18.69
N ALA A 78 29.17 -13.24 -19.85
CA ALA A 78 28.26 -12.43 -20.66
C ALA A 78 27.02 -11.91 -19.89
N LEU A 79 26.58 -12.61 -18.83
CA LEU A 79 25.44 -12.19 -18.01
C LEU A 79 25.76 -11.00 -17.09
N GLN A 80 27.03 -10.63 -16.92
CA GLN A 80 27.41 -9.45 -16.13
C GLN A 80 26.89 -8.15 -16.76
N GLN A 81 26.87 -8.07 -18.09
CA GLN A 81 26.31 -6.92 -18.81
C GLN A 81 24.78 -6.87 -18.62
N ALA A 82 24.12 -8.03 -18.69
CA ALA A 82 22.69 -8.14 -18.42
C ALA A 82 22.33 -7.68 -17.00
N ALA A 83 23.12 -8.07 -15.99
CA ALA A 83 22.94 -7.62 -14.61
C ALA A 83 23.05 -6.10 -14.46
N SER A 84 24.00 -5.47 -15.15
CA SER A 84 24.21 -4.02 -15.11
C SER A 84 23.10 -3.26 -15.82
N ILE A 85 22.67 -3.71 -17.00
CA ILE A 85 21.53 -3.11 -17.73
C ILE A 85 20.25 -3.23 -16.91
N THR A 86 20.01 -4.41 -16.32
CA THR A 86 18.85 -4.68 -15.47
C THR A 86 18.81 -3.73 -14.27
N LEU A 87 19.95 -3.55 -13.59
CA LEU A 87 20.05 -2.64 -12.45
C LEU A 87 19.82 -1.17 -12.86
N ASN A 88 20.34 -0.72 -14.01
CA ASN A 88 20.11 0.63 -14.52
C ASN A 88 18.62 0.90 -14.74
N ILE A 89 17.91 -0.03 -15.40
CA ILE A 89 16.47 0.09 -15.65
C ILE A 89 15.70 0.08 -14.32
N ALA A 90 16.09 -0.80 -13.39
CA ALA A 90 15.51 -0.85 -12.05
C ALA A 90 15.71 0.45 -11.27
N ALA A 91 16.90 1.05 -11.32
CA ALA A 91 17.21 2.31 -10.64
C ALA A 91 16.39 3.48 -11.19
N VAL A 92 16.27 3.61 -12.52
CA VAL A 92 15.48 4.66 -13.17
C VAL A 92 13.99 4.51 -12.85
N THR A 93 13.44 3.31 -13.03
CA THR A 93 12.02 3.05 -12.79
C THR A 93 11.68 3.10 -11.30
N GLY A 94 12.60 2.68 -10.42
CA GLY A 94 12.50 2.81 -8.97
C GLY A 94 12.52 4.27 -8.50
N PHE A 95 13.39 5.10 -9.08
CA PHE A 95 13.41 6.55 -8.83
C PHE A 95 12.08 7.21 -9.21
N LEU A 96 11.58 6.94 -10.42
CA LEU A 96 10.29 7.48 -10.88
C LEU A 96 9.14 6.99 -10.00
N SER A 97 9.14 5.71 -9.63
CA SER A 97 8.14 5.16 -8.74
C SER A 97 8.18 5.80 -7.35
N ALA A 98 9.36 6.05 -6.79
CA ALA A 98 9.51 6.74 -5.50
C ALA A 98 9.00 8.19 -5.56
N LEU A 99 9.25 8.93 -6.64
CA LEU A 99 8.70 10.28 -6.84
C LEU A 99 7.16 10.26 -6.84
N LEU A 100 6.55 9.35 -7.61
CA LEU A 100 5.10 9.18 -7.64
C LEU A 100 4.54 8.76 -6.27
N GLY A 101 5.29 7.93 -5.54
CA GLY A 101 4.95 7.51 -4.18
C GLY A 101 4.95 8.67 -3.18
N ILE A 102 5.90 9.60 -3.28
CA ILE A 102 5.93 10.81 -2.43
C ILE A 102 4.71 11.70 -2.73
N VAL A 103 4.36 11.89 -4.00
CA VAL A 103 3.14 12.63 -4.40
C VAL A 103 1.89 11.93 -3.87
N LEU A 104 1.83 10.59 -3.96
CA LEU A 104 0.71 9.81 -3.44
C LEU A 104 0.59 9.89 -1.91
N ALA A 105 1.72 9.86 -1.20
CA ALA A 105 1.78 9.94 0.25
C ALA A 105 1.37 11.32 0.76
N HIS A 106 1.77 12.40 0.07
CA HIS A 106 1.28 13.74 0.36
C HIS A 106 -0.24 13.81 0.24
N ALA A 107 -0.80 13.19 -0.80
CA ALA A 107 -2.21 13.32 -1.14
C ALA A 107 -3.13 12.20 -0.60
N GLY A 108 -2.68 11.35 0.33
CA GLY A 108 -3.40 10.14 0.75
C GLY A 108 -3.88 10.14 2.20
N ALA A 109 -5.13 9.71 2.43
CA ALA A 109 -5.73 9.57 3.78
C ALA A 109 -5.44 8.18 4.39
N PHE A 110 -4.16 7.88 4.60
CA PHE A 110 -3.71 6.62 5.22
C PHE A 110 -3.15 6.88 6.62
N SER A 111 -2.97 5.84 7.44
CA SER A 111 -2.36 5.96 8.78
C SER A 111 -0.94 6.57 8.67
N ALA A 112 -0.68 7.63 9.45
CA ALA A 112 0.53 8.44 9.29
C ALA A 112 1.81 7.61 9.48
N ASP A 113 1.80 6.64 10.40
CA ASP A 113 2.98 5.86 10.76
C ASP A 113 3.32 4.81 9.70
N GLN A 114 2.36 4.01 9.23
CA GLN A 114 2.61 2.97 8.23
C GLN A 114 3.05 3.59 6.89
N VAL A 115 2.42 4.70 6.48
CA VAL A 115 2.84 5.46 5.30
C VAL A 115 4.25 5.98 5.46
N ARG A 116 4.59 6.55 6.64
CA ARG A 116 5.92 7.10 6.88
C ARG A 116 7.00 6.03 6.76
N THR A 117 6.76 4.85 7.34
CA THR A 117 7.70 3.72 7.25
C THR A 117 7.87 3.25 5.80
N HIS A 118 6.79 3.08 5.05
CA HIS A 118 6.87 2.67 3.65
C HIS A 118 7.54 3.73 2.76
N LEU A 119 7.22 5.01 2.97
CA LEU A 119 7.83 6.13 2.26
C LEU A 119 9.36 6.12 2.41
N TRP A 120 9.87 5.99 3.64
CA TRP A 120 11.30 6.00 3.88
C TRP A 120 11.99 4.73 3.37
N THR A 121 11.39 3.57 3.56
CA THR A 121 11.96 2.32 3.01
C THR A 121 12.01 2.34 1.49
N GLY A 122 10.99 2.90 0.81
CA GLY A 122 10.99 3.12 -0.63
C GLY A 122 12.08 4.08 -1.12
N ILE A 123 12.29 5.20 -0.41
CA ILE A 123 13.37 6.16 -0.73
C ILE A 123 14.74 5.50 -0.54
N VAL A 124 14.95 4.80 0.58
CA VAL A 124 16.22 4.09 0.85
C VAL A 124 16.48 3.04 -0.22
N LEU A 125 15.46 2.30 -0.67
CA LEU A 125 15.59 1.33 -1.75
C LEU A 125 15.99 1.97 -3.08
N ALA A 126 15.33 3.06 -3.48
CA ALA A 126 15.64 3.77 -4.71
C ALA A 126 17.06 4.37 -4.68
N VAL A 127 17.45 5.01 -3.57
CA VAL A 127 18.80 5.55 -3.37
C VAL A 127 19.84 4.42 -3.39
N ALA A 128 19.60 3.30 -2.70
CA ALA A 128 20.50 2.16 -2.69
C ALA A 128 20.69 1.56 -4.10
N ALA A 129 19.64 1.50 -4.91
CA ALA A 129 19.75 1.06 -6.30
C ALA A 129 20.62 2.02 -7.14
N ILE A 130 20.41 3.34 -7.04
CA ILE A 130 21.24 4.35 -7.72
C ILE A 130 22.70 4.26 -7.27
N VAL A 131 22.94 4.20 -5.96
CA VAL A 131 24.29 4.07 -5.39
C VAL A 131 24.97 2.79 -5.85
N LEU A 132 24.27 1.64 -5.85
CA LEU A 132 24.85 0.38 -6.33
C LEU A 132 25.23 0.47 -7.81
N THR A 133 24.41 1.18 -8.60
CA THR A 133 24.70 1.44 -10.01
C THR A 133 26.01 2.21 -10.18
N MET A 134 26.22 3.25 -9.37
CA MET A 134 27.46 4.04 -9.34
C MET A 134 28.66 3.23 -8.81
N LEU A 135 28.47 2.39 -7.79
CA LEU A 135 29.55 1.57 -7.23
C LEU A 135 30.02 0.49 -8.21
N ARG A 136 29.12 -0.07 -9.02
CA ARG A 136 29.47 -1.09 -10.02
C ARG A 136 30.41 -0.59 -11.11
N THR A 137 30.49 0.72 -11.33
CA THR A 137 31.47 1.28 -12.28
C THR A 137 32.91 1.18 -11.78
N PHE A 138 33.12 0.95 -10.48
CA PHE A 138 34.44 0.75 -9.88
C PHE A 138 34.67 -0.67 -9.37
N LEU A 139 33.60 -1.40 -9.06
CA LEU A 139 33.65 -2.73 -8.43
C LEU A 139 32.83 -3.77 -9.22
N PRO A 140 33.19 -4.06 -10.49
CA PRO A 140 32.33 -4.78 -11.42
C PRO A 140 32.00 -6.24 -11.04
N GLN A 141 32.76 -6.89 -10.15
CA GLN A 141 32.62 -8.33 -9.85
C GLN A 141 31.90 -8.67 -8.53
N ARG A 142 31.32 -7.70 -7.81
CA ARG A 142 30.71 -7.98 -6.49
C ARG A 142 29.25 -8.40 -6.60
N ALA A 143 29.03 -9.61 -7.14
CA ALA A 143 27.74 -10.30 -7.21
C ALA A 143 26.94 -10.34 -5.89
N LEU A 144 27.62 -10.15 -4.75
CA LEU A 144 27.02 -10.16 -3.43
C LEU A 144 26.36 -8.84 -3.04
N LEU A 145 26.68 -7.71 -3.71
CA LEU A 145 26.13 -6.40 -3.33
C LEU A 145 24.66 -6.21 -3.76
N SER A 146 24.17 -7.00 -4.71
CA SER A 146 22.75 -6.98 -5.12
C SER A 146 21.84 -7.79 -4.19
N ILE A 147 22.40 -8.70 -3.37
CA ILE A 147 21.62 -9.50 -2.42
C ILE A 147 20.98 -8.65 -1.32
N PRO A 148 21.72 -7.74 -0.62
CA PRO A 148 21.11 -6.81 0.32
C PRO A 148 20.01 -5.96 -0.31
N LEU A 149 20.16 -5.58 -1.59
CA LEU A 149 19.16 -4.79 -2.31
C LEU A 149 17.88 -5.58 -2.56
N ALA A 150 17.99 -6.87 -2.92
CA ALA A 150 16.84 -7.76 -3.05
C ALA A 150 16.13 -8.01 -1.70
N LEU A 151 16.89 -8.15 -0.61
CA LEU A 151 16.32 -8.26 0.74
C LEU A 151 15.60 -6.98 1.16
N LEU A 152 16.18 -5.81 0.87
CA LEU A 152 15.54 -4.51 1.09
C LEU A 152 14.28 -4.35 0.23
N THR A 153 14.29 -4.87 -1.00
CA THR A 153 13.09 -4.90 -1.87
C THR A 153 11.97 -5.71 -1.23
N LEU A 154 12.29 -6.89 -0.68
CA LEU A 154 11.32 -7.72 0.04
C LEU A 154 10.74 -6.99 1.26
N TRP A 155 11.59 -6.35 2.07
CA TRP A 155 11.15 -5.57 3.22
C TRP A 155 10.26 -4.38 2.82
N THR A 156 10.66 -3.63 1.80
CA THR A 156 9.89 -2.50 1.27
C THR A 156 8.54 -2.97 0.71
N ALA A 157 8.52 -4.09 -0.01
CA ALA A 157 7.29 -4.70 -0.52
C ALA A 157 6.36 -5.15 0.62
N HIS A 158 6.91 -5.72 1.69
CA HIS A 158 6.14 -6.11 2.88
C HIS A 158 5.46 -4.91 3.53
N THR A 159 6.20 -3.82 3.78
CA THR A 159 5.62 -2.59 4.34
C THR A 159 4.57 -1.95 3.42
N GLY A 160 4.75 -2.04 2.09
CA GLY A 160 3.73 -1.61 1.13
C GLY A 160 2.47 -2.47 1.17
N GLY A 161 2.64 -3.79 1.30
CA GLY A 161 1.53 -4.73 1.50
C GLY A 161 0.72 -4.43 2.76
N LYS A 162 1.40 -4.07 3.87
CA LYS A 162 0.74 -3.70 5.13
C LYS A 162 -0.20 -2.49 5.00
N ILE A 163 0.13 -1.52 4.15
CA ILE A 163 -0.74 -0.36 3.90
C ILE A 163 -2.05 -0.77 3.22
N VAL A 164 -2.00 -1.78 2.35
CA VAL A 164 -3.14 -2.20 1.53
C VAL A 164 -3.98 -3.26 2.22
N TYR A 165 -3.32 -4.21 2.90
CA TYR A 165 -3.95 -5.43 3.42
C TYR A 165 -3.93 -5.51 4.96
N GLY A 166 -3.31 -4.56 5.65
CA GLY A 166 -3.19 -4.55 7.12
C GLY A 166 -1.95 -5.31 7.63
N ASP A 167 -1.68 -5.23 8.94
CA ASP A 167 -0.43 -5.74 9.52
C ASP A 167 -0.30 -7.27 9.51
N ASP A 168 -1.42 -7.98 9.54
CA ASP A 168 -1.49 -9.43 9.71
C ASP A 168 -1.71 -10.19 8.39
N TRP A 169 -1.69 -9.51 7.23
CA TRP A 169 -2.13 -10.08 5.95
C TRP A 169 -1.41 -11.37 5.51
N LEU A 170 -0.13 -11.55 5.86
CA LEU A 170 0.63 -12.78 5.58
C LEU A 170 0.20 -13.95 6.46
N THR A 171 -0.28 -13.65 7.67
CA THR A 171 -0.58 -14.61 8.72
C THR A 171 -2.07 -14.79 8.96
N GLU A 172 -2.91 -13.94 8.38
CA GLU A 172 -4.38 -13.98 8.48
C GLU A 172 -4.94 -15.37 8.14
N PHE A 173 -4.35 -16.02 7.15
CA PHE A 173 -4.74 -17.37 6.71
C PHE A 173 -3.69 -18.45 7.05
N ALA A 174 -2.71 -18.15 7.90
CA ALA A 174 -1.69 -19.12 8.27
C ALA A 174 -2.30 -20.22 9.16
N PRO A 175 -2.29 -21.49 8.73
CA PRO A 175 -2.76 -22.58 9.57
C PRO A 175 -1.87 -22.64 10.82
N HIS A 176 -2.50 -22.65 12.00
CA HIS A 176 -1.86 -22.73 13.32
C HIS A 176 -1.20 -21.45 13.88
N LEU A 177 -1.17 -20.33 13.14
CA LEU A 177 -0.60 -19.05 13.62
C LEU A 177 -1.57 -17.86 13.57
N ALA A 178 -2.75 -18.03 12.95
CA ALA A 178 -3.78 -17.01 13.04
C ALA A 178 -4.13 -16.80 14.54
N PRO A 179 -3.92 -15.60 15.12
CA PRO A 179 -4.71 -15.26 16.28
C PRO A 179 -6.15 -15.38 15.80
N SER A 180 -6.97 -16.23 16.44
CA SER A 180 -8.40 -16.06 16.26
C SER A 180 -8.67 -14.62 16.66
N ARG A 181 -8.96 -13.72 15.71
CA ARG A 181 -9.71 -12.53 16.06
C ARG A 181 -10.97 -13.10 16.69
N SER A 182 -10.99 -13.12 18.02
CA SER A 182 -12.18 -13.45 18.77
C SER A 182 -13.09 -12.25 18.56
N TYR A 183 -13.79 -12.25 17.43
CA TYR A 183 -14.86 -11.31 17.23
C TYR A 183 -15.84 -11.56 18.38
N PRO A 184 -16.26 -10.50 19.09
CA PRO A 184 -17.23 -10.67 20.15
C PRO A 184 -18.46 -11.35 19.55
N ALA A 185 -18.94 -12.40 20.22
CA ALA A 185 -20.08 -13.15 19.75
C ALA A 185 -21.27 -12.20 19.56
N VAL A 186 -21.90 -12.25 18.39
CA VAL A 186 -23.10 -11.47 18.13
C VAL A 186 -24.21 -12.03 19.01
N ASP A 187 -24.81 -11.17 19.83
CA ASP A 187 -26.02 -11.52 20.56
C ASP A 187 -27.18 -11.54 19.56
N PRO A 188 -27.87 -12.69 19.34
CA PRO A 188 -29.00 -12.77 18.43
C PRO A 188 -30.14 -11.79 18.76
N GLU A 189 -30.26 -11.37 20.02
CA GLU A 189 -31.25 -10.41 20.50
C GLU A 189 -30.70 -8.97 20.60
N GLY A 190 -29.42 -8.77 20.30
CA GLY A 190 -28.77 -7.48 20.29
C GLY A 190 -29.24 -6.58 19.13
N VAL A 191 -29.05 -5.26 19.30
CA VAL A 191 -29.37 -4.22 18.31
C VAL A 191 -28.70 -4.53 16.96
N TYR A 192 -27.47 -5.03 16.98
CA TYR A 192 -26.78 -5.39 15.74
C TYR A 192 -27.55 -6.46 14.95
N ALA A 193 -27.87 -7.59 15.57
CA ALA A 193 -28.53 -8.70 14.90
C ALA A 193 -29.96 -8.35 14.46
N LYS A 194 -30.71 -7.62 15.28
CA LYS A 194 -32.13 -7.32 15.03
C LYS A 194 -32.38 -6.10 14.16
N GLN A 195 -31.50 -5.11 14.18
CA GLN A 195 -31.75 -3.81 13.53
C GLN A 195 -30.68 -3.46 12.49
N VAL A 196 -29.39 -3.64 12.80
CA VAL A 196 -28.29 -3.24 11.90
C VAL A 196 -28.11 -4.23 10.75
N GLN A 197 -27.95 -5.52 11.06
CA GLN A 197 -27.68 -6.57 10.07
C GLN A 197 -28.79 -6.68 9.00
N PRO A 198 -30.10 -6.56 9.33
CA PRO A 198 -31.15 -6.54 8.31
C PRO A 198 -31.02 -5.38 7.31
N ILE A 199 -30.68 -4.17 7.79
CA ILE A 199 -30.45 -3.00 6.93
C ILE A 199 -29.28 -3.27 5.98
N LEU A 200 -28.17 -3.80 6.51
CA LEU A 200 -26.99 -4.14 5.70
C LEU A 200 -27.29 -5.24 4.67
N ASN A 201 -28.06 -6.26 5.07
CA ASN A 201 -28.46 -7.36 4.19
C ASN A 201 -29.32 -6.88 3.02
N ALA A 202 -30.28 -5.99 3.29
CA ALA A 202 -31.18 -5.45 2.28
C ALA A 202 -30.45 -4.51 1.31
N ASN A 203 -29.59 -3.64 1.83
CA ASN A 203 -29.08 -2.50 1.06
C ASN A 203 -27.62 -2.66 0.59
N CYS A 204 -26.83 -3.54 1.21
CA CYS A 204 -25.38 -3.56 1.01
C CYS A 204 -24.84 -4.92 0.53
N VAL A 205 -25.30 -6.03 1.11
CA VAL A 205 -24.72 -7.36 0.91
C VAL A 205 -24.74 -7.83 -0.55
N LYS A 206 -25.70 -7.38 -1.36
CA LYS A 206 -25.74 -7.72 -2.79
C LYS A 206 -24.45 -7.36 -3.55
N CYS A 207 -23.76 -6.28 -3.15
CA CYS A 207 -22.50 -5.84 -3.76
C CYS A 207 -21.28 -5.95 -2.84
N HIS A 208 -21.51 -6.15 -1.54
CA HIS A 208 -20.51 -6.24 -0.47
C HIS A 208 -20.73 -7.52 0.35
N GLY A 209 -20.92 -8.65 -0.32
CA GLY A 209 -21.23 -9.95 0.24
C GLY A 209 -20.29 -11.04 -0.24
N SER A 210 -20.60 -12.30 0.07
CA SER A 210 -19.72 -13.42 -0.28
C SER A 210 -19.50 -13.59 -1.79
N THR A 211 -20.54 -13.30 -2.59
CA THR A 211 -20.56 -13.43 -4.06
C THR A 211 -19.92 -12.25 -4.78
N GLU A 212 -20.11 -11.03 -4.27
CA GLU A 212 -19.64 -9.77 -4.87
C GLU A 212 -18.98 -8.92 -3.79
N ARG A 213 -17.72 -8.52 -4.00
CA ARG A 213 -16.89 -7.82 -2.99
C ARG A 213 -16.37 -6.48 -3.50
N LYS A 214 -17.27 -5.56 -3.83
CA LYS A 214 -16.87 -4.25 -4.33
C LYS A 214 -16.07 -3.49 -3.27
N GLY A 215 -14.96 -2.88 -3.70
CA GLY A 215 -14.04 -2.19 -2.77
C GLY A 215 -13.45 -3.11 -1.70
N ASN A 216 -13.33 -4.41 -1.99
CA ASN A 216 -12.85 -5.44 -1.05
C ASN A 216 -13.56 -5.44 0.31
N LEU A 217 -14.84 -5.04 0.34
CA LEU A 217 -15.64 -4.89 1.56
C LEU A 217 -16.69 -6.00 1.66
N ARG A 218 -16.86 -6.55 2.86
CA ARG A 218 -17.86 -7.55 3.23
C ARG A 218 -18.72 -7.05 4.39
N LEU A 219 -20.04 -7.14 4.27
CA LEU A 219 -21.02 -6.60 5.24
C LEU A 219 -22.07 -7.64 5.67
N ASP A 220 -21.86 -8.90 5.30
CA ASP A 220 -22.76 -10.02 5.57
C ASP A 220 -22.54 -10.68 6.94
N SER A 221 -21.56 -10.19 7.71
CA SER A 221 -21.36 -10.56 9.11
C SER A 221 -20.71 -9.41 9.89
N TYR A 222 -20.88 -9.41 11.21
CA TYR A 222 -20.23 -8.44 12.10
C TYR A 222 -18.69 -8.51 12.01
N ALA A 223 -18.16 -9.74 11.95
CA ALA A 223 -16.72 -9.98 11.83
C ALA A 223 -16.16 -9.31 10.57
N HIS A 224 -16.83 -9.51 9.42
CA HIS A 224 -16.41 -8.92 8.16
C HIS A 224 -16.58 -7.40 8.11
N LEU A 225 -17.61 -6.86 8.78
CA LEU A 225 -17.79 -5.42 8.91
C LEU A 225 -16.59 -4.77 9.60
N LEU A 226 -16.03 -5.44 10.62
CA LEU A 226 -14.84 -4.98 11.35
C LEU A 226 -13.55 -5.09 10.54
N ASP A 227 -13.49 -5.98 9.54
CA ASP A 227 -12.32 -6.08 8.65
C ASP A 227 -12.21 -4.89 7.68
N GLY A 228 -13.31 -4.15 7.47
CA GLY A 228 -13.34 -2.98 6.60
C GLY A 228 -13.18 -3.33 5.12
N GLY A 229 -12.69 -2.37 4.33
CA GLY A 229 -12.46 -2.56 2.90
C GLY A 229 -11.25 -1.79 2.41
N SER A 230 -11.12 -1.60 1.09
CA SER A 230 -9.99 -0.86 0.48
C SER A 230 -9.88 0.61 0.92
N SER A 231 -10.86 1.13 1.66
CA SER A 231 -10.82 2.47 2.28
C SER A 231 -10.46 2.43 3.77
N GLY A 232 -10.03 1.27 4.29
CA GLY A 232 -9.80 1.03 5.71
C GLY A 232 -11.08 0.71 6.47
N ASP A 233 -11.06 1.00 7.77
CA ASP A 233 -12.18 0.81 8.68
C ASP A 233 -13.38 1.65 8.23
N ILE A 234 -14.55 1.02 8.18
CA ILE A 234 -15.78 1.68 7.74
C ILE A 234 -16.64 2.21 8.90
N VAL A 235 -16.40 1.72 10.10
CA VAL A 235 -17.10 2.08 11.33
C VAL A 235 -16.07 2.43 12.40
N SER A 236 -16.21 3.62 12.96
CA SER A 236 -15.44 4.07 14.12
C SER A 236 -16.36 4.09 15.34
N ALA A 237 -16.23 3.09 16.21
CA ALA A 237 -17.03 2.95 17.42
C ALA A 237 -17.02 4.25 18.25
N GLY A 238 -18.21 4.75 18.63
CA GLY A 238 -18.39 6.00 19.37
C GLY A 238 -18.28 7.28 18.54
N HIS A 239 -17.88 7.18 17.27
CA HIS A 239 -17.56 8.32 16.40
C HIS A 239 -18.30 8.24 15.06
N PRO A 240 -19.63 8.48 15.04
CA PRO A 240 -20.42 8.42 13.82
C PRO A 240 -19.90 9.37 12.71
N GLU A 241 -19.43 10.55 13.08
CA GLU A 241 -18.87 11.56 12.17
C GLU A 241 -17.58 11.13 11.47
N ARG A 242 -16.83 10.18 12.05
CA ARG A 242 -15.61 9.61 11.47
C ARG A 242 -15.86 8.32 10.70
N SER A 243 -17.08 7.79 10.78
CA SER A 243 -17.45 6.51 10.18
C SER A 243 -17.75 6.67 8.69
N ILE A 244 -16.94 6.03 7.85
CA ILE A 244 -17.10 6.05 6.38
C ILE A 244 -18.48 5.53 5.98
N LEU A 245 -19.02 4.53 6.70
CA LEU A 245 -20.35 3.98 6.46
C LEU A 245 -21.41 5.10 6.44
N LEU A 246 -21.49 5.91 7.50
CA LEU A 246 -22.45 7.01 7.59
C LEU A 246 -22.17 8.09 6.57
N HIS A 247 -20.90 8.46 6.37
CA HIS A 247 -20.54 9.45 5.38
C HIS A 247 -21.04 9.06 3.98
N ARG A 248 -20.85 7.81 3.56
CA ARG A 248 -21.20 7.34 2.22
C ARG A 248 -22.70 7.22 1.97
N ILE A 249 -23.51 6.99 2.99
CA ILE A 249 -24.97 6.86 2.84
C ILE A 249 -25.70 8.21 2.96
N THR A 250 -25.03 9.26 3.48
CA THR A 250 -25.60 10.61 3.61
C THR A 250 -25.05 11.62 2.61
N LEU A 251 -24.28 11.17 1.62
CA LEU A 251 -23.80 12.06 0.55
C LEU A 251 -24.97 12.62 -0.27
N PRO A 252 -24.79 13.76 -0.95
CA PRO A 252 -25.81 14.30 -1.85
C PRO A 252 -26.21 13.29 -2.94
N PRO A 253 -27.48 13.29 -3.42
CA PRO A 253 -27.98 12.33 -4.42
C PRO A 253 -27.14 12.21 -5.71
N ASN A 254 -26.46 13.29 -6.10
CA ASN A 254 -25.65 13.34 -7.30
C ASN A 254 -24.17 12.96 -7.08
N ASP A 255 -23.77 12.64 -5.84
CA ASP A 255 -22.39 12.29 -5.55
C ASP A 255 -22.08 10.86 -6.06
N PRO A 256 -21.04 10.67 -6.90
CA PRO A 256 -20.68 9.35 -7.44
C PRO A 256 -20.21 8.34 -6.38
N LYS A 257 -19.96 8.79 -5.14
CA LYS A 257 -19.56 7.99 -3.99
C LYS A 257 -20.74 7.64 -3.08
N LEU A 258 -21.92 8.18 -3.30
CA LEU A 258 -23.14 7.84 -2.56
C LEU A 258 -23.41 6.33 -2.66
N MET A 259 -23.84 5.76 -1.54
CA MET A 259 -24.27 4.37 -1.42
C MET A 259 -25.70 4.33 -0.86
N PRO A 260 -26.55 3.40 -1.33
CA PRO A 260 -26.30 2.40 -2.37
C PRO A 260 -26.23 3.00 -3.78
N LYS A 261 -25.33 2.49 -4.65
CA LYS A 261 -25.23 2.94 -6.05
C LYS A 261 -26.38 2.48 -6.96
N LYS A 262 -27.04 1.40 -6.55
CA LYS A 262 -28.17 0.80 -7.25
C LYS A 262 -29.18 0.41 -6.17
N GLY A 263 -30.41 0.87 -6.31
CA GLY A 263 -31.45 0.72 -5.29
C GLY A 263 -31.87 2.07 -4.73
N GLU A 264 -32.85 2.03 -3.84
CA GLU A 264 -33.32 3.23 -3.13
C GLU A 264 -32.28 3.66 -2.08
N PRO A 265 -32.14 4.97 -1.83
CA PRO A 265 -31.42 5.46 -0.66
C PRO A 265 -32.00 4.91 0.64
N LEU A 266 -31.17 4.79 1.66
CA LEU A 266 -31.64 4.42 2.99
C LEU A 266 -32.62 5.48 3.50
N THR A 267 -33.64 5.03 4.20
CA THR A 267 -34.57 5.92 4.89
C THR A 267 -33.88 6.64 6.05
N THR A 268 -34.42 7.79 6.44
CA THR A 268 -33.91 8.53 7.61
C THR A 268 -33.88 7.66 8.87
N ALA A 269 -34.87 6.78 9.04
CA ALA A 269 -34.94 5.89 10.19
C ALA A 269 -33.77 4.87 10.19
N GLU A 270 -33.47 4.25 9.05
CA GLU A 270 -32.35 3.32 8.91
C GLU A 270 -31.00 4.02 9.15
N ILE A 271 -30.82 5.23 8.61
CA ILE A 271 -29.60 6.03 8.83
C ILE A 271 -29.43 6.34 10.33
N GLU A 272 -30.51 6.74 11.01
CA GLU A 272 -30.46 7.04 12.43
C GLU A 272 -30.26 5.80 13.30
N THR A 273 -30.80 4.63 12.91
CA THR A 273 -30.48 3.35 13.56
C THR A 273 -28.98 3.03 13.46
N LEU A 274 -28.38 3.17 12.27
CA LEU A 274 -26.95 2.96 12.08
C LEU A 274 -26.13 3.98 12.87
N ARG A 275 -26.54 5.25 12.89
CA ARG A 275 -25.90 6.31 13.65
C ARG A 275 -25.93 6.01 15.15
N ALA A 276 -27.10 5.72 15.71
CA ALA A 276 -27.28 5.43 17.13
C ALA A 276 -26.44 4.23 17.56
N TRP A 277 -26.43 3.16 16.77
CA TRP A 277 -25.61 1.98 17.04
C TRP A 277 -24.11 2.31 17.05
N ILE A 278 -23.61 3.10 16.09
CA ILE A 278 -22.20 3.51 16.06
C ILE A 278 -21.87 4.40 17.26
N THR A 279 -22.71 5.38 17.57
CA THR A 279 -22.56 6.26 18.74
C THR A 279 -22.51 5.45 20.04
N ALA A 280 -23.30 4.38 20.15
CA ALA A 280 -23.31 3.46 21.28
C ALA A 280 -22.10 2.49 21.31
N GLY A 281 -21.07 2.72 20.49
CA GLY A 281 -19.85 1.93 20.48
C GLY A 281 -19.84 0.78 19.46
N ALA A 282 -20.80 0.75 18.53
CA ALA A 282 -20.87 -0.25 17.45
C ALA A 282 -20.83 -1.70 17.95
N SER A 283 -21.38 -1.97 19.14
CA SER A 283 -21.27 -3.27 19.81
C SER A 283 -22.10 -4.36 19.11
N PRO A 284 -21.62 -5.62 19.04
CA PRO A 284 -22.36 -6.75 18.51
C PRO A 284 -23.38 -7.33 19.50
N SER A 285 -23.34 -6.90 20.77
CA SER A 285 -24.16 -7.46 21.85
C SER A 285 -24.94 -6.38 22.62
N ALA A 286 -24.90 -5.12 22.19
CA ALA A 286 -25.69 -4.07 22.83
C ALA A 286 -27.17 -4.39 22.75
N THR A 287 -27.83 -4.51 23.89
CA THR A 287 -29.29 -4.67 23.99
C THR A 287 -29.93 -3.29 23.82
N PRO A 288 -31.12 -3.17 23.17
CA PRO A 288 -31.84 -1.91 23.15
C PRO A 288 -32.07 -1.47 24.59
N THR A 289 -31.56 -0.30 24.99
CA THR A 289 -31.91 0.26 26.30
C THR A 289 -33.39 0.60 26.25
N THR A 290 -34.23 -0.21 26.89
CA THR A 290 -35.58 0.20 27.24
C THR A 290 -35.43 1.42 28.13
N GLN A 291 -35.67 2.62 27.58
CA GLN A 291 -35.87 3.80 28.43
C GLN A 291 -37.08 3.50 29.33
N PRO A 292 -36.99 3.73 30.65
CA PRO A 292 -38.18 3.86 31.49
C PRO A 292 -38.99 5.09 31.10
#